data_AF-A0A4R3ZMQ9-F1
#
_entry.id   AF-A0A4R3ZMQ9-F1
#
_cell.length_a   1.000
_cell.length_b   1.000
_cell.length_c   1.000
_cell.angle_alpha   90.00
_cell.angle_beta   90.00
_cell.angle_gamma   90.00
#
_symmetry.space_group_name_H-M   'P 1'
#
loop_
_entity.id
_entity.type
_entity.pdbx_description
1 polymer ?
#
loop_
_entity_poly.entity_id
_entity_poly.type
_entity_poly.pdbx_seq_one_letter_code
_entity_poly.pdbx_strand_id
1 'polypeptide(L)'
;MPAFEFDVDASIAAGWDRFASRLADLLRDLIPGATFDLAVPVLGAPSPLTPFIRFTAVGQRRLEAEVSGGGSDDAPAPLRPEQLAQLAALGWRAADAEATAVPTPGPQVSLPTDRATELAHLVAGTLEQVFGIRHPVFLHDVVGVDEPDAPATTPGPDPATTATAHPGGPTGPAGSGDEDDFRPQPITDPDQATRAVGAALAEVYRRRMHPDEHDVFTVPAGCVLLFVRAHRSLPLIVFRSPLVTGVRDAAAAETEVAILNRDSLWCRYVFDGSTITAESEFVDRVFVPVNFKIHLAEITAELDDVYPDLARRVSGGHSRDLRASDDPGTGET
;
A
#
# COMPACT_ATOMS: atom_id res chain seq x y z
N MET A 1 -11.94 -30.68 -4.44
CA MET A 1 -10.96 -29.65 -4.01
C MET A 1 -11.45 -29.09 -2.68
N PRO A 2 -10.95 -29.52 -1.51
CA PRO A 2 -11.59 -29.15 -0.25
C PRO A 2 -10.97 -27.88 0.38
N ALA A 3 -11.81 -26.86 0.59
CA ALA A 3 -11.92 -26.03 1.80
C ALA A 3 -10.67 -25.39 2.45
N PHE A 4 -9.63 -25.02 1.69
CA PHE A 4 -8.49 -24.22 2.19
C PHE A 4 -8.28 -22.92 1.41
N GLU A 5 -9.33 -22.50 0.70
CA GLU A 5 -9.30 -21.38 -0.22
C GLU A 5 -8.99 -20.09 0.55
N PHE A 6 -7.82 -19.55 0.25
CA PHE A 6 -7.44 -18.21 0.65
C PHE A 6 -8.35 -17.25 -0.12
N ASP A 7 -9.30 -16.64 0.59
CA ASP A 7 -10.22 -15.66 0.02
C ASP A 7 -9.56 -14.27 0.08
N VAL A 8 -8.97 -13.90 -1.06
CA VAL A 8 -8.32 -12.60 -1.27
C VAL A 8 -9.34 -11.47 -1.06
N ASP A 9 -10.55 -11.62 -1.61
CA ASP A 9 -11.55 -10.56 -1.63
C ASP A 9 -12.07 -10.29 -0.22
N ALA A 10 -12.29 -11.34 0.57
CA ALA A 10 -12.62 -11.20 1.99
C ALA A 10 -11.52 -10.46 2.77
N SER A 11 -10.25 -10.76 2.50
CA SER A 11 -9.12 -10.08 3.15
C SER A 11 -9.02 -8.60 2.74
N ILE A 12 -9.31 -8.27 1.47
CA ILE A 12 -9.38 -6.88 0.99
C ILE A 12 -10.50 -6.12 1.69
N ALA A 13 -11.70 -6.71 1.74
CA ALA A 13 -12.87 -6.12 2.40
C ALA A 13 -12.60 -5.88 3.90
N ALA A 14 -12.05 -6.88 4.59
CA ALA A 14 -11.67 -6.76 6.00
C ALA A 14 -10.65 -5.64 6.25
N GLY A 15 -9.72 -5.43 5.30
CA GLY A 15 -8.78 -4.32 5.32
C GLY A 15 -9.48 -2.96 5.31
N TRP A 16 -10.42 -2.76 4.38
CA TRP A 16 -11.22 -1.52 4.29
C TRP A 16 -12.11 -1.29 5.50
N ASP A 17 -12.75 -2.32 6.03
CA ASP A 17 -13.58 -2.21 7.24
C ASP A 17 -12.77 -1.81 8.47
N ARG A 18 -11.56 -2.38 8.61
CA ARG A 18 -10.63 -2.00 9.68
C ARG A 18 -10.15 -0.56 9.52
N PHE A 19 -9.84 -0.13 8.30
CA PHE A 19 -9.47 1.25 8.01
C PHE A 19 -10.62 2.21 8.38
N ALA A 20 -11.84 1.93 7.91
CA ALA A 20 -13.01 2.76 8.20
C ALA A 20 -13.30 2.83 9.71
N SER A 21 -13.19 1.71 10.42
CA SER A 21 -13.37 1.69 11.87
C SER A 21 -12.37 2.59 12.60
N ARG A 22 -11.08 2.49 12.26
CA ARG A 22 -10.02 3.32 12.86
C ARG A 22 -10.14 4.79 12.51
N LEU A 23 -10.52 5.10 11.26
CA LEU A 23 -10.79 6.47 10.84
C LEU A 23 -11.99 7.04 11.60
N ALA A 24 -13.07 6.27 11.77
CA ALA A 24 -14.23 6.70 12.54
C ALA A 24 -13.90 7.02 14.00
N ASP A 25 -13.03 6.22 14.63
CA ASP A 25 -12.52 6.49 15.98
C ASP A 25 -11.72 7.80 16.02
N LEU A 26 -10.76 7.97 15.10
CA LEU A 26 -9.97 9.20 14.97
C LEU A 26 -10.85 10.44 14.78
N LEU A 27 -11.83 10.36 13.89
CA LEU A 27 -12.74 11.47 13.58
C LEU A 27 -13.63 11.84 14.78
N ARG A 28 -14.01 10.88 15.63
CA ARG A 28 -14.78 11.15 16.86
C ARG A 28 -13.96 11.90 17.91
N ASP A 29 -12.64 11.72 17.89
CA ASP A 29 -11.72 12.32 18.84
C ASP A 29 -11.14 13.68 18.38
N LEU A 30 -11.51 14.15 17.18
CA LEU A 30 -11.08 15.45 16.67
C LEU A 30 -11.60 16.61 17.54
N ILE A 31 -10.69 17.49 17.92
CA ILE A 31 -10.99 18.71 18.67
C ILE A 31 -11.61 19.75 17.72
N PRO A 32 -12.61 20.54 18.16
CA PRO A 32 -13.17 21.62 17.35
C PRO A 32 -12.09 22.55 16.77
N GLY A 33 -12.14 22.79 15.45
CA GLY A 33 -11.17 23.56 14.68
C GLY A 33 -9.96 22.76 14.19
N ALA A 34 -9.77 21.51 14.63
CA ALA A 34 -8.73 20.64 14.10
C ALA A 34 -9.02 20.28 12.64
N THR A 35 -7.95 20.29 11.84
CA THR A 35 -7.98 19.85 10.44
C THR A 35 -7.00 18.70 10.28
N PHE A 36 -7.38 17.69 9.51
CA PHE A 36 -6.60 16.50 9.23
C PHE A 36 -6.73 16.16 7.75
N ASP A 37 -5.59 15.98 7.07
CA ASP A 37 -5.56 15.64 5.65
C ASP A 37 -5.15 14.17 5.49
N LEU A 38 -5.98 13.40 4.80
CA LEU A 38 -5.66 12.06 4.34
C LEU A 38 -5.18 12.14 2.90
N ALA A 39 -3.87 12.09 2.71
CA ALA A 39 -3.27 12.11 1.38
C ALA A 39 -3.49 10.78 0.63
N VAL A 40 -3.71 10.89 -0.68
CA VAL A 40 -3.87 9.76 -1.60
C VAL A 40 -2.53 9.56 -2.31
N PRO A 41 -1.85 8.42 -2.11
CA PRO A 41 -0.58 8.16 -2.76
C PRO A 41 -0.75 8.17 -4.29
N VAL A 42 0.09 8.96 -4.97
CA VAL A 42 0.27 8.91 -6.42
C VAL A 42 1.73 8.63 -6.68
N LEU A 43 2.03 7.54 -7.38
CA LEU A 43 3.40 7.08 -7.57
C LEU A 43 4.16 8.11 -8.42
N GLY A 44 5.30 8.59 -7.90
CA GLY A 44 6.16 9.57 -8.57
C GLY A 44 5.69 11.03 -8.45
N ALA A 45 4.56 11.31 -7.79
CA ALA A 45 4.15 12.67 -7.48
C ALA A 45 4.64 13.09 -6.08
N PRO A 46 5.16 14.32 -5.90
CA PRO A 46 5.50 14.81 -4.57
C PRO A 46 4.22 14.96 -3.73
N SER A 47 4.27 14.51 -2.48
CA SER A 47 3.16 14.52 -1.52
C SER A 47 2.30 15.80 -1.49
N PRO A 48 2.84 17.05 -1.51
CA PRO A 48 2.00 18.25 -1.41
C PRO A 48 1.10 18.50 -2.63
N LEU A 49 1.32 17.80 -3.74
CA LEU A 49 0.51 17.95 -4.96
C LEU A 49 -0.47 16.77 -5.14
N THR A 50 -0.41 15.78 -4.25
CA THR A 50 -1.27 14.59 -4.37
C THR A 50 -2.72 14.91 -3.99
N PRO A 51 -3.70 14.17 -4.56
CA PRO A 51 -5.08 14.26 -4.09
C PRO A 51 -5.17 13.97 -2.61
N PHE A 52 -6.14 14.57 -1.92
CA PHE A 52 -6.33 14.35 -0.49
C PHE A 52 -7.81 14.45 -0.12
N ILE A 53 -8.14 13.90 1.04
CA ILE A 53 -9.43 14.13 1.70
C ILE A 53 -9.17 14.87 2.99
N ARG A 54 -9.65 16.11 3.07
CA ARG A 54 -9.49 16.99 4.24
C ARG A 54 -10.68 16.84 5.15
N PHE A 55 -10.42 16.70 6.44
CA PHE A 55 -11.43 16.63 7.50
C PHE A 55 -11.28 17.84 8.41
N THR A 56 -12.39 18.49 8.73
CA THR A 56 -12.42 19.62 9.66
C THR A 56 -13.52 19.41 10.70
N ALA A 57 -13.16 19.48 11.98
CA ALA A 57 -14.14 19.47 13.06
C ALA A 57 -14.73 20.86 13.24
N VAL A 58 -16.00 21.05 12.85
CA VAL A 58 -16.68 22.35 12.91
C VAL A 58 -17.59 22.42 14.12
N GLY A 59 -17.25 23.32 15.05
CA GLY A 59 -17.93 23.39 16.35
C GLY A 59 -17.79 22.08 17.14
N GLN A 60 -18.72 21.83 18.08
CA GLN A 60 -18.58 20.69 19.02
C GLN A 60 -19.11 19.35 18.49
N ARG A 61 -19.89 19.33 17.40
CA ARG A 61 -20.66 18.12 17.00
C ARG A 61 -20.79 17.93 15.49
N ARG A 62 -19.96 18.57 14.67
CA ARG A 62 -19.95 18.37 13.21
C ARG A 62 -18.56 18.09 12.69
N LEU A 63 -18.54 17.25 11.66
CA LEU A 63 -17.40 16.93 10.83
C LEU A 63 -17.73 17.38 9.41
N GLU A 64 -16.82 18.12 8.81
CA GLU A 64 -16.82 18.43 7.40
C GLU A 64 -15.70 17.65 6.74
N ALA A 65 -15.97 17.11 5.56
CA ALA A 65 -14.97 16.48 4.73
C ALA A 65 -15.05 17.02 3.32
N GLU A 66 -13.89 17.20 2.70
CA GLU A 66 -13.72 17.73 1.34
C GLU A 66 -12.74 16.85 0.56
N VAL A 67 -13.08 16.54 -0.68
CA VAL A 67 -12.21 15.79 -1.60
C VAL A 67 -11.50 16.75 -2.54
N SER A 68 -10.17 16.72 -2.53
CA SER A 68 -9.33 17.50 -3.43
C SER A 68 -8.69 16.62 -4.51
N GLY A 69 -8.56 17.17 -5.71
CA GLY A 69 -7.76 16.57 -6.80
C GLY A 69 -6.25 16.75 -6.62
N GLY A 70 -5.81 17.49 -5.61
CA GLY A 70 -4.42 17.84 -5.36
C GLY A 70 -4.05 19.20 -5.94
N GLY A 71 -2.79 19.38 -6.30
CA GLY A 71 -2.23 20.68 -6.70
C GLY A 71 -1.90 21.59 -5.51
N SER A 72 -1.51 22.84 -5.79
CA SER A 72 -1.28 23.84 -4.75
C SER A 72 -2.54 24.66 -4.47
N ASP A 73 -2.60 25.34 -3.32
CA ASP A 73 -3.71 26.25 -3.00
C ASP A 73 -3.94 27.33 -4.08
N ASP A 74 -2.85 27.79 -4.71
CA ASP A 74 -2.89 28.78 -5.80
C ASP A 74 -3.29 28.17 -7.16
N ALA A 75 -3.12 26.86 -7.34
CA ALA A 75 -3.36 26.13 -8.59
C ALA A 75 -3.86 24.70 -8.29
N PRO A 76 -5.13 24.55 -7.86
CA PRO A 76 -5.69 23.26 -7.53
C PRO A 76 -5.84 22.40 -8.80
N ALA A 77 -5.48 21.13 -8.70
CA ALA A 77 -5.67 20.17 -9.79
C ALA A 77 -7.16 19.77 -9.86
N PRO A 78 -7.82 19.96 -11.02
CA PRO A 78 -9.24 19.65 -11.13
C PRO A 78 -9.48 18.14 -11.09
N LEU A 79 -10.51 17.72 -10.34
CA LEU A 79 -11.03 16.35 -10.42
C LEU A 79 -11.60 16.11 -11.82
N ARG A 80 -11.33 14.93 -12.39
CA ARG A 80 -11.85 14.56 -13.70
C ARG A 80 -13.38 14.44 -13.68
N PRO A 81 -14.09 14.68 -14.80
CA PRO A 81 -15.54 14.54 -14.87
C PRO A 81 -16.06 13.17 -14.40
N GLU A 82 -15.33 12.10 -14.71
CA GLU A 82 -15.67 10.74 -14.26
C GLU A 82 -15.55 10.59 -12.74
N GLN A 83 -14.49 11.16 -12.14
CA GLN A 83 -14.31 11.14 -10.68
C GLN A 83 -15.40 11.93 -9.98
N LEU A 84 -15.78 13.10 -10.51
CA LEU A 84 -16.90 13.89 -9.98
C LEU A 84 -18.22 13.13 -10.04
N ALA A 85 -18.49 12.42 -11.14
CA ALA A 85 -19.69 11.58 -11.26
C ALA A 85 -19.70 10.42 -10.26
N GLN A 86 -18.55 9.77 -10.05
CA GLN A 86 -18.41 8.69 -9.05
C GLN A 86 -18.56 9.21 -7.62
N LEU A 87 -17.96 10.36 -7.29
CA LEU A 87 -18.09 11.02 -5.99
C LEU A 87 -19.57 11.36 -5.71
N ALA A 88 -20.27 11.93 -6.70
CA ALA A 88 -21.70 12.22 -6.58
C ALA A 88 -22.54 10.95 -6.34
N ALA A 89 -22.22 9.85 -7.04
CA ALA A 89 -22.89 8.56 -6.87
C ALA A 89 -22.66 7.94 -5.48
N LEU A 90 -21.48 8.16 -4.88
CA LEU A 90 -21.16 7.74 -3.51
C LEU A 90 -21.86 8.59 -2.44
N GLY A 91 -22.33 9.79 -2.79
CA GLY A 91 -23.06 10.69 -1.89
C GLY A 91 -22.33 11.98 -1.51
N TRP A 92 -21.17 12.27 -2.13
CA TRP A 92 -20.53 13.57 -2.01
C TRP A 92 -21.37 14.63 -2.71
N ARG A 93 -21.43 15.84 -2.14
CA ARG A 93 -22.16 16.96 -2.74
C ARG A 93 -21.16 17.90 -3.40
N ALA A 94 -21.51 18.46 -4.55
CA ALA A 94 -20.73 19.56 -5.10
C ALA A 94 -20.68 20.70 -4.07
N ALA A 95 -19.55 21.40 -3.99
CA ALA A 95 -19.46 22.57 -3.15
C ALA A 95 -20.46 23.64 -3.62
N ASP A 96 -21.14 24.26 -2.66
CA ASP A 96 -21.99 25.41 -2.95
C ASP A 96 -21.07 26.58 -3.32
N ALA A 97 -21.03 26.92 -4.61
CA ALA A 97 -20.18 27.98 -5.16
C ALA A 97 -20.42 29.38 -4.54
N GLU A 98 -21.51 29.55 -3.78
CA GLU A 98 -21.91 30.79 -3.13
C GLU A 98 -21.47 30.91 -1.66
N ALA A 99 -20.97 29.84 -1.03
CA ALA A 99 -20.73 29.81 0.42
C ALA A 99 -19.26 30.03 0.84
N THR A 100 -18.30 29.91 -0.08
CA THR A 100 -16.86 29.82 0.27
C THR A 100 -16.03 30.83 -0.52
N ALA A 101 -15.28 31.69 0.20
CA ALA A 101 -14.36 32.68 -0.38
C ALA A 101 -13.01 32.07 -0.85
N VAL A 102 -12.93 30.74 -0.90
CA VAL A 102 -11.73 29.95 -1.25
C VAL A 102 -11.88 29.43 -2.68
N PRO A 103 -10.79 29.29 -3.49
CA PRO A 103 -10.90 28.90 -4.88
C PRO A 103 -11.50 27.49 -5.00
N THR A 104 -12.70 27.42 -5.58
CA THR A 104 -13.46 26.22 -5.99
C THR A 104 -13.33 25.02 -5.04
N PRO A 105 -14.11 24.96 -3.96
CA PRO A 105 -14.05 23.84 -3.04
C PRO A 105 -14.43 22.55 -3.77
N GLY A 106 -13.72 21.47 -3.46
CA GLY A 106 -14.01 20.16 -4.00
C GLY A 106 -15.34 19.61 -3.48
N PRO A 107 -15.78 18.43 -3.97
CA PRO A 107 -16.97 17.77 -3.42
C PRO A 107 -16.85 17.58 -1.91
N GLN A 108 -17.91 17.94 -1.19
CA GLN A 108 -17.93 18.03 0.26
C GLN A 108 -19.14 17.32 0.90
N VAL A 109 -18.99 16.96 2.17
CA VAL A 109 -20.07 16.46 3.01
C VAL A 109 -19.92 17.00 4.43
N SER A 110 -21.04 17.28 5.09
CA SER A 110 -21.08 17.71 6.48
C SER A 110 -22.02 16.80 7.26
N LEU A 111 -21.47 16.08 8.24
CA LEU A 111 -22.17 15.10 9.05
C LEU A 111 -21.97 15.38 10.55
N PRO A 112 -22.94 15.04 11.42
CA PRO A 112 -22.72 15.05 12.85
C PRO A 112 -21.61 14.07 13.28
N THR A 113 -20.86 14.39 14.34
CA THR A 113 -19.74 13.56 14.82
C THR A 113 -20.18 12.13 15.24
N ASP A 114 -21.43 11.95 15.69
CA ASP A 114 -21.98 10.62 16.01
C ASP A 114 -22.20 9.73 14.77
N ARG A 115 -22.13 10.30 13.56
CA ARG A 115 -22.15 9.60 12.27
C ARG A 115 -20.76 9.44 11.65
N ALA A 116 -19.68 9.60 12.42
CA ALA A 116 -18.30 9.43 11.93
C ALA A 116 -18.06 8.09 11.22
N THR A 117 -18.75 7.02 11.64
CA THR A 117 -18.67 5.71 10.97
C THR A 117 -19.18 5.76 9.53
N GLU A 118 -20.28 6.47 9.27
CA GLU A 118 -20.79 6.65 7.90
C GLU A 118 -19.81 7.44 7.04
N LEU A 119 -19.23 8.52 7.60
CA LEU A 119 -18.20 9.31 6.91
C LEU A 119 -16.98 8.45 6.58
N ALA A 120 -16.52 7.61 7.50
CA ALA A 120 -15.37 6.76 7.28
C ALA A 120 -15.59 5.70 6.19
N HIS A 121 -16.79 5.09 6.12
CA HIS A 121 -17.13 4.18 5.02
C HIS A 121 -17.26 4.91 3.67
N LEU A 122 -17.81 6.13 3.65
CA LEU A 122 -17.83 6.97 2.45
C LEU A 122 -16.40 7.24 1.95
N VAL A 123 -15.48 7.54 2.86
CA VAL A 123 -14.06 7.76 2.56
C VAL A 123 -13.40 6.49 2.03
N ALA A 124 -13.62 5.34 2.67
CA ALA A 124 -13.09 4.05 2.20
C ALA A 124 -13.56 3.74 0.77
N GLY A 125 -14.85 3.86 0.48
CA GLY A 125 -15.40 3.68 -0.86
C GLY A 125 -14.87 4.70 -1.88
N THR A 126 -14.56 5.93 -1.43
CA THR A 126 -13.95 6.96 -2.29
C THR A 126 -12.53 6.58 -2.69
N LEU A 127 -11.70 6.17 -1.72
CA LEU A 127 -10.33 5.74 -1.97
C LEU A 127 -10.28 4.51 -2.88
N GLU A 128 -11.19 3.56 -2.67
CA GLU A 128 -11.28 2.33 -3.46
C GLU A 128 -11.80 2.58 -4.88
N GLN A 129 -12.94 3.26 -5.03
CA GLN A 129 -13.68 3.29 -6.29
C GLN A 129 -13.28 4.48 -7.19
N VAL A 130 -13.01 5.65 -6.58
CA VAL A 130 -12.70 6.91 -7.28
C VAL A 130 -11.19 7.04 -7.50
N PHE A 131 -10.40 6.84 -6.44
CA PHE A 131 -8.94 6.90 -6.51
C PHE A 131 -8.29 5.58 -6.88
N GLY A 132 -9.05 4.48 -6.93
CA GLY A 132 -8.57 3.19 -7.43
C GLY A 132 -7.58 2.49 -6.51
N ILE A 133 -7.47 2.90 -5.25
CA ILE A 133 -6.59 2.25 -4.27
C ILE A 133 -7.14 0.85 -4.01
N ARG A 134 -6.31 -0.18 -4.20
CA ARG A 134 -6.76 -1.57 -4.04
C ARG A 134 -6.96 -1.98 -2.59
N HIS A 135 -6.19 -1.41 -1.68
CA HIS A 135 -6.24 -1.73 -0.25
C HIS A 135 -5.63 -0.59 0.58
N PRO A 136 -6.13 -0.30 1.79
CA PRO A 136 -5.68 0.83 2.60
C PRO A 136 -4.22 0.75 3.04
N VAL A 137 -3.57 -0.41 2.90
CA VAL A 137 -2.14 -0.57 3.23
C VAL A 137 -1.24 0.38 2.44
N PHE A 138 -1.66 0.79 1.24
CA PHE A 138 -0.92 1.74 0.40
C PHE A 138 -1.01 3.19 0.89
N LEU A 139 -1.99 3.54 1.73
CA LEU A 139 -2.15 4.90 2.26
C LEU A 139 -1.02 5.32 3.21
N HIS A 140 -0.24 4.36 3.70
CA HIS A 140 0.78 4.58 4.73
C HIS A 140 2.13 5.07 4.16
N ASP A 141 2.31 5.11 2.85
CA ASP A 141 3.56 5.56 2.21
C ASP A 141 3.65 7.09 1.99
N VAL A 142 2.62 7.85 2.39
CA VAL A 142 2.56 9.32 2.13
C VAL A 142 3.05 10.16 3.31
N VAL A 143 3.54 9.55 4.40
CA VAL A 143 4.27 10.32 5.41
C VAL A 143 5.69 10.52 4.86
N GLY A 144 5.93 11.71 4.33
CA GLY A 144 7.22 12.14 3.82
C GLY A 144 8.34 11.71 4.76
N VAL A 145 9.27 10.94 4.20
CA VAL A 145 10.62 10.91 4.72
C VAL A 145 11.12 12.34 4.59
N ASP A 146 11.05 13.11 5.67
CA ASP A 146 11.96 14.21 5.86
C ASP A 146 13.35 13.60 5.65
N GLU A 147 13.99 13.95 4.53
CA GLU A 147 15.41 13.65 4.32
C GLU A 147 16.15 14.12 5.57
N PRO A 148 16.78 13.22 6.36
CA PRO A 148 17.66 13.69 7.41
C PRO A 148 18.88 14.26 6.70
N ASP A 149 19.03 15.59 6.80
CA ASP A 149 20.25 16.38 6.62
C ASP A 149 21.37 15.64 5.87
N ALA A 150 21.50 15.92 4.57
CA ALA A 150 22.79 15.76 3.91
C ALA A 150 23.84 16.55 4.73
N PRO A 151 24.87 15.91 5.30
CA PRO A 151 25.80 16.62 6.15
C PRO A 151 26.53 17.66 5.31
N ALA A 152 26.38 18.92 5.72
CA ALA A 152 27.05 20.07 5.15
C ALA A 152 28.55 19.81 4.96
N THR A 153 28.97 19.78 3.69
CA THR A 153 30.38 19.77 3.29
C THR A 153 31.03 21.06 3.77
N THR A 154 31.69 21.00 4.93
CA THR A 154 32.61 22.07 5.36
C THR A 154 33.95 21.84 4.66
N PRO A 155 34.46 22.80 3.87
CA PRO A 155 35.76 22.66 3.21
C PRO A 155 36.88 22.93 4.22
N GLY A 156 37.61 21.88 4.60
CA GLY A 156 38.84 21.96 5.41
C GLY A 156 40.06 21.54 4.58
N PRO A 157 41.23 22.18 4.76
CA PRO A 157 42.34 22.14 3.81
C PRO A 157 43.28 20.94 4.03
N ASP A 158 43.78 20.39 2.93
CA ASP A 158 44.98 19.53 2.85
C ASP A 158 46.27 20.38 2.91
N PRO A 159 47.50 19.83 3.08
CA PRO A 159 47.90 18.42 3.27
C PRO A 159 49.03 18.16 4.31
N ALA A 160 49.41 16.87 4.41
CA ALA A 160 50.70 16.29 4.83
C ALA A 160 50.91 15.92 6.30
N THR A 161 51.05 14.61 6.59
CA THR A 161 52.36 13.94 6.84
C THR A 161 52.16 12.44 7.09
N THR A 162 53.05 11.66 6.48
CA THR A 162 53.36 10.23 6.58
C THR A 162 53.36 9.65 8.00
N ALA A 163 52.84 8.42 8.20
CA ALA A 163 53.62 7.25 8.68
C ALA A 163 52.75 6.07 9.21
N THR A 164 53.12 4.88 8.70
CA THR A 164 53.16 3.55 9.38
C THR A 164 51.88 2.82 9.83
N ALA A 165 51.77 1.61 9.29
CA ALA A 165 50.86 0.54 9.66
C ALA A 165 51.18 -0.11 11.03
N HIS A 166 50.14 -0.48 11.80
CA HIS A 166 50.02 -1.83 12.34
C HIS A 166 48.56 -2.22 12.67
N PRO A 167 48.20 -3.52 12.54
CA PRO A 167 46.84 -4.03 12.63
C PRO A 167 46.49 -4.52 14.05
N GLY A 168 45.21 -4.44 14.42
CA GLY A 168 44.65 -5.14 15.58
C GLY A 168 43.85 -4.25 16.51
N GLY A 169 42.53 -4.45 16.55
CA GLY A 169 41.63 -3.84 17.52
C GLY A 169 40.20 -3.84 16.98
N PRO A 170 39.22 -4.44 17.68
CA PRO A 170 37.94 -4.81 17.11
C PRO A 170 37.10 -3.56 16.80
N THR A 171 36.58 -3.51 15.57
CA THR A 171 35.39 -2.73 15.24
C THR A 171 34.28 -3.06 16.23
N GLY A 172 33.84 -2.05 16.97
CA GLY A 172 32.70 -2.13 17.88
C GLY A 172 31.43 -2.60 17.15
N PRO A 173 30.46 -3.17 17.89
CA PRO A 173 29.42 -4.00 17.32
C PRO A 173 28.46 -3.16 16.48
N ALA A 174 28.30 -3.58 15.21
CA ALA A 174 27.07 -3.33 14.46
C ALA A 174 25.90 -4.01 15.17
N GLY A 175 24.70 -3.47 14.95
CA GLY A 175 23.50 -3.68 15.75
C GLY A 175 23.16 -5.13 16.10
N SER A 176 22.62 -5.30 17.30
CA SER A 176 22.05 -6.52 17.89
C SER A 176 20.80 -7.06 17.18
N GLY A 177 20.60 -6.78 15.89
CA GLY A 177 19.47 -7.26 15.08
C GLY A 177 19.79 -8.50 14.26
N ASP A 178 21.04 -8.67 13.82
CA ASP A 178 21.40 -9.77 12.92
C ASP A 178 21.39 -11.14 13.63
N GLU A 179 21.86 -11.24 14.88
CA GLU A 179 21.98 -12.54 15.56
C GLU A 179 20.64 -13.23 15.85
N ASP A 180 19.56 -12.47 16.07
CA ASP A 180 18.23 -13.03 16.31
C ASP A 180 17.56 -13.53 15.03
N ASP A 181 17.96 -13.00 13.87
CA ASP A 181 17.37 -13.34 12.56
C ASP A 181 17.81 -14.73 12.07
N PHE A 182 19.01 -15.16 12.49
CA PHE A 182 19.56 -16.50 12.22
C PHE A 182 19.10 -17.55 13.24
N ARG A 183 18.41 -17.16 14.32
CA ARG A 183 17.98 -18.12 15.35
C ARG A 183 16.77 -18.93 14.87
N PRO A 184 16.90 -20.26 14.75
CA PRO A 184 15.78 -21.11 14.36
C PRO A 184 14.68 -21.08 15.42
N GLN A 185 13.44 -20.86 14.98
CA GLN A 185 12.25 -20.84 15.81
C GLN A 185 11.43 -22.12 15.53
N PRO A 186 11.28 -23.03 16.52
CA PRO A 186 10.45 -24.19 16.34
C PRO A 186 8.98 -23.77 16.26
N ILE A 187 8.33 -24.02 15.12
CA ILE A 187 6.89 -23.84 14.96
C ILE A 187 6.21 -25.15 15.33
N THR A 188 5.51 -25.16 16.46
CA THR A 188 4.79 -26.35 16.94
C THR A 188 3.29 -26.30 16.65
N ASP A 189 2.74 -25.09 16.46
CA ASP A 189 1.34 -24.85 16.17
C ASP A 189 1.15 -23.67 15.21
N PRO A 190 -0.01 -23.57 14.54
CA PRO A 190 -0.29 -22.48 13.59
C PRO A 190 -0.20 -21.08 14.20
N ASP A 191 -0.56 -20.90 15.47
CA ASP A 191 -0.55 -19.58 16.10
C ASP A 191 0.89 -19.11 16.34
N GLN A 192 1.80 -20.03 16.69
CA GLN A 192 3.23 -19.77 16.74
C GLN A 192 3.77 -19.37 15.37
N ALA A 193 3.34 -20.06 14.31
CA ALA A 193 3.71 -19.73 12.94
C ALA A 193 3.26 -18.30 12.56
N THR A 194 1.99 -17.99 12.80
CA THR A 194 1.42 -16.67 12.53
C THR A 194 2.13 -15.57 13.32
N ARG A 195 2.47 -15.81 14.59
CA ARG A 195 3.24 -14.84 15.39
C ARG A 195 4.67 -14.65 14.86
N ALA A 196 5.35 -15.71 14.47
CA ALA A 196 6.70 -15.64 13.92
C ALA A 196 6.75 -14.88 12.59
N VAL A 197 5.81 -15.19 11.68
CA VAL A 197 5.60 -14.44 10.43
C VAL A 197 5.29 -12.97 10.72
N GLY A 198 4.37 -12.70 11.64
CA GLY A 198 4.01 -11.33 12.03
C GLY A 198 5.20 -10.53 12.58
N ALA A 199 6.07 -11.17 13.37
CA ALA A 199 7.29 -10.55 13.89
C ALA A 199 8.29 -10.24 12.76
N ALA A 200 8.53 -11.20 11.86
CA ALA A 200 9.43 -10.99 10.72
C ALA A 200 8.92 -9.89 9.78
N LEU A 201 7.62 -9.89 9.46
CA LEU A 201 6.99 -8.82 8.67
C LEU A 201 7.07 -7.47 9.39
N ALA A 202 6.88 -7.44 10.71
CA ALA A 202 6.95 -6.19 11.47
C ALA A 202 8.34 -5.55 11.40
N GLU A 203 9.38 -6.36 11.34
CA GLU A 203 10.75 -5.90 11.15
C GLU A 203 10.98 -5.35 9.73
N VAL A 204 10.56 -6.09 8.70
CA VAL A 204 10.68 -5.68 7.28
C VAL A 204 9.98 -4.35 7.03
N TYR A 205 8.73 -4.21 7.48
CA TYR A 205 7.93 -3.01 7.26
C TYR A 205 8.08 -1.95 8.36
N ARG A 206 8.99 -2.17 9.33
CA ARG A 206 9.24 -1.29 10.49
C ARG A 206 7.98 -0.80 11.20
N ARG A 207 6.95 -1.66 11.27
CA ARG A 207 5.65 -1.32 11.86
C ARG A 207 4.98 -2.54 12.45
N ARG A 208 4.03 -2.33 13.34
CA ARG A 208 3.26 -3.45 13.90
C ARG A 208 2.37 -4.08 12.83
N MET A 209 2.57 -5.36 12.59
CA MET A 209 1.77 -6.15 11.66
C MET A 209 0.75 -6.99 12.42
N HIS A 210 -0.49 -6.97 11.93
CA HIS A 210 -1.60 -7.73 12.50
C HIS A 210 -2.28 -8.51 11.39
N PRO A 211 -2.53 -9.82 11.59
CA PRO A 211 -3.33 -10.56 10.64
C PRO A 211 -4.80 -10.10 10.70
N ASP A 212 -5.57 -10.48 9.69
CA ASP A 212 -7.03 -10.45 9.75
C ASP A 212 -7.61 -11.64 10.55
N GLU A 213 -8.94 -11.76 10.55
CA GLU A 213 -9.65 -12.84 11.24
C GLU A 213 -9.37 -14.24 10.66
N HIS A 214 -8.74 -14.31 9.48
CA HIS A 214 -8.37 -15.53 8.77
C HIS A 214 -6.86 -15.85 8.88
N ASP A 215 -6.16 -15.19 9.80
CA ASP A 215 -4.70 -15.28 9.99
C ASP A 215 -3.87 -14.80 8.78
N VAL A 216 -4.42 -13.90 7.97
CA VAL A 216 -3.76 -13.36 6.78
C VAL A 216 -3.12 -12.01 7.06
N PHE A 217 -1.85 -11.87 6.71
CA PHE A 217 -1.18 -10.58 6.63
C PHE A 217 -1.27 -10.02 5.22
N THR A 218 -1.78 -8.79 5.09
CA THR A 218 -1.77 -8.04 3.83
C THR A 218 -0.63 -7.04 3.84
N VAL A 219 0.30 -7.18 2.90
CA VAL A 219 1.49 -6.35 2.81
C VAL A 219 1.68 -5.79 1.40
N PRO A 220 2.24 -4.58 1.26
CA PRO A 220 2.63 -4.08 -0.05
C PRO A 220 3.90 -4.81 -0.50
N ALA A 221 3.91 -5.26 -1.75
CA ALA A 221 5.07 -5.75 -2.47
C ALA A 221 5.26 -4.82 -3.67
N GLY A 222 6.00 -3.74 -3.44
CA GLY A 222 6.08 -2.55 -4.28
C GLY A 222 4.70 -2.06 -4.74
N CYS A 223 4.35 -2.31 -6.01
CA CYS A 223 3.08 -1.83 -6.59
C CYS A 223 1.91 -2.84 -6.55
N VAL A 224 2.12 -4.04 -5.99
CA VAL A 224 1.08 -5.06 -5.83
C VAL A 224 0.82 -5.42 -4.37
N LEU A 225 -0.30 -6.11 -4.13
CA LEU A 225 -0.63 -6.66 -2.82
C LEU A 225 -0.10 -8.06 -2.69
N LEU A 226 0.58 -8.35 -1.60
CA LEU A 226 0.98 -9.69 -1.22
C LEU A 226 0.27 -10.09 0.05
N PHE A 227 -0.40 -11.22 0.00
CA PHE A 227 -1.04 -11.83 1.14
C PHE A 227 -0.18 -12.98 1.65
N VAL A 228 0.09 -12.99 2.95
CA VAL A 228 0.98 -13.95 3.59
C VAL A 228 0.21 -14.66 4.70
N ARG A 229 0.19 -15.99 4.68
CA ARG A 229 -0.46 -16.79 5.71
C ARG A 229 0.33 -18.06 6.01
N ALA A 230 0.52 -18.36 7.30
CA ALA A 230 1.01 -19.67 7.72
C ALA A 230 -0.09 -20.74 7.55
N HIS A 231 0.23 -21.86 6.92
CA HIS A 231 -0.74 -22.94 6.72
C HIS A 231 -1.08 -23.63 8.05
N ARG A 232 -2.38 -23.83 8.33
CA ARG A 232 -2.81 -24.36 9.66
C ARG A 232 -2.48 -25.83 9.91
N SER A 233 -2.06 -26.58 8.90
CA SER A 233 -1.81 -28.03 9.02
C SER A 233 -0.50 -28.50 8.42
N LEU A 234 0.26 -27.62 7.78
CA LEU A 234 1.48 -27.96 7.06
C LEU A 234 2.55 -26.93 7.44
N PRO A 235 3.83 -27.32 7.52
CA PRO A 235 4.94 -26.41 7.83
C PRO A 235 5.29 -25.59 6.60
N LEU A 236 4.34 -24.81 6.11
CA LEU A 236 4.49 -23.95 4.94
C LEU A 236 3.81 -22.61 5.17
N ILE A 237 4.39 -21.57 4.61
CA ILE A 237 3.82 -20.23 4.51
C ILE A 237 3.43 -20.02 3.06
N VAL A 238 2.18 -19.63 2.84
CA VAL A 238 1.65 -19.33 1.50
C VAL A 238 1.70 -17.84 1.27
N PHE A 239 2.18 -17.48 0.09
CA PHE A 239 2.12 -16.14 -0.47
C PHE A 239 1.16 -16.15 -1.65
N ARG A 240 0.27 -15.17 -1.72
CA ARG A 240 -0.63 -15.01 -2.85
C ARG A 240 -0.75 -13.54 -3.22
N SER A 241 -0.70 -13.23 -4.51
CA SER A 241 -0.85 -11.88 -5.03
C SER A 241 -1.79 -11.87 -6.23
N PRO A 242 -3.00 -11.28 -6.12
CA PRO A 242 -3.86 -11.04 -7.27
C PRO A 242 -3.24 -9.91 -8.10
N LEU A 243 -2.62 -10.26 -9.23
CA LEU A 243 -1.90 -9.30 -10.06
C LEU A 243 -2.86 -8.51 -10.93
N VAL A 244 -3.63 -9.20 -11.77
CA VAL A 244 -4.58 -8.54 -12.68
C VAL A 244 -5.96 -9.14 -12.50
N THR A 245 -6.93 -8.30 -12.15
CA THR A 245 -8.35 -8.68 -12.06
C THR A 245 -9.14 -8.10 -13.21
N GLY A 246 -10.12 -8.84 -13.73
CA GLY A 246 -10.96 -8.37 -14.83
C GLY A 246 -10.24 -8.41 -16.17
N VAL A 247 -9.45 -9.48 -16.39
CA VAL A 247 -8.75 -9.76 -17.64
C VAL A 247 -9.75 -9.72 -18.81
N ARG A 248 -9.41 -8.93 -19.84
CA ARG A 248 -10.26 -8.78 -21.03
C ARG A 248 -9.88 -9.73 -22.16
N ASP A 249 -8.59 -10.06 -22.26
CA ASP A 249 -8.07 -11.00 -23.25
C ASP A 249 -7.59 -12.28 -22.55
N ALA A 250 -8.47 -13.27 -22.51
CA ALA A 250 -8.18 -14.56 -21.88
C ALA A 250 -7.08 -15.34 -22.61
N ALA A 251 -6.99 -15.25 -23.94
CA ALA A 251 -5.98 -15.98 -24.72
C ALA A 251 -4.58 -15.37 -24.51
N ALA A 252 -4.49 -14.05 -24.43
CA ALA A 252 -3.26 -13.37 -24.04
C ALA A 252 -2.87 -13.74 -22.60
N ALA A 253 -3.82 -13.75 -21.66
CA ALA A 253 -3.56 -14.12 -20.28
C ALA A 253 -3.05 -15.56 -20.12
N GLU A 254 -3.66 -16.54 -20.80
CA GLU A 254 -3.18 -17.93 -20.81
C GLU A 254 -1.75 -18.03 -21.35
N THR A 255 -1.44 -17.29 -22.41
CA THR A 255 -0.11 -17.27 -23.02
C THR A 255 0.92 -16.65 -22.07
N GLU A 256 0.61 -15.51 -21.46
CA GLU A 256 1.50 -14.83 -20.51
C GLU A 256 1.73 -15.69 -19.26
N VAL A 257 0.70 -16.33 -18.71
CA VAL A 257 0.84 -17.25 -17.57
C VAL A 257 1.72 -18.45 -17.91
N ALA A 258 1.63 -18.99 -19.12
CA ALA A 258 2.50 -20.08 -19.57
C ALA A 258 3.96 -19.63 -19.69
N ILE A 259 4.21 -18.41 -20.17
CA ILE A 259 5.56 -17.82 -20.25
C ILE A 259 6.12 -17.58 -18.85
N LEU A 260 5.35 -16.93 -17.97
CA LEU A 260 5.77 -16.63 -16.60
C LEU A 260 6.09 -17.90 -15.82
N ASN A 261 5.27 -18.94 -15.91
CA ASN A 261 5.55 -20.23 -15.25
C ASN A 261 6.76 -20.97 -15.81
N ARG A 262 7.16 -20.69 -17.05
CA ARG A 262 8.38 -21.26 -17.64
C ARG A 262 9.63 -20.56 -17.10
N ASP A 263 9.55 -19.26 -16.89
CA ASP A 263 10.71 -18.40 -16.62
C ASP A 263 10.88 -18.07 -15.12
N SER A 264 9.80 -18.16 -14.33
CA SER A 264 9.80 -17.85 -12.90
C SER A 264 10.46 -18.95 -12.05
N LEU A 265 11.21 -18.50 -11.05
CA LEU A 265 11.84 -19.36 -10.04
C LEU A 265 11.14 -19.27 -8.68
N TRP A 266 10.46 -18.15 -8.39
CA TRP A 266 9.89 -17.89 -7.07
C TRP A 266 8.38 -18.03 -7.02
N CYS A 267 7.70 -17.82 -8.14
CA CYS A 267 6.25 -17.77 -8.21
C CYS A 267 5.69 -18.76 -9.24
N ARG A 268 4.53 -19.31 -8.89
CA ARG A 268 3.62 -19.97 -9.81
C ARG A 268 2.50 -19.01 -10.14
N TYR A 269 2.20 -18.88 -11.43
CA TYR A 269 1.13 -18.04 -11.93
C TYR A 269 -0.08 -18.89 -12.30
N VAL A 270 -1.26 -18.45 -11.88
CA VAL A 270 -2.53 -19.15 -12.14
C VAL A 270 -3.52 -18.15 -12.73
N PHE A 271 -4.24 -18.57 -13.76
CA PHE A 271 -5.35 -17.83 -14.35
C PHE A 271 -6.63 -18.63 -14.20
N ASP A 272 -7.65 -18.02 -13.58
CA ASP A 272 -8.95 -18.64 -13.32
C ASP A 272 -10.04 -18.28 -14.35
N GLY A 273 -9.67 -17.56 -15.42
CA GLY A 273 -10.59 -17.04 -16.42
C GLY A 273 -10.90 -15.55 -16.27
N SER A 274 -10.64 -14.97 -15.09
CA SER A 274 -10.90 -13.54 -14.80
C SER A 274 -9.72 -12.83 -14.14
N THR A 275 -8.92 -13.57 -13.37
CA THR A 275 -7.86 -13.04 -12.52
C THR A 275 -6.58 -13.83 -12.71
N ILE A 276 -5.47 -13.13 -12.85
CA ILE A 276 -4.12 -13.71 -12.81
C ILE A 276 -3.59 -13.53 -11.40
N THR A 277 -3.23 -14.64 -10.75
CA THR A 277 -2.71 -14.69 -9.39
C THR A 277 -1.32 -15.29 -9.38
N ALA A 278 -0.37 -14.65 -8.69
CA ALA A 278 0.91 -15.24 -8.35
C ALA A 278 0.82 -15.95 -6.99
N GLU A 279 1.42 -17.13 -6.90
CA GLU A 279 1.43 -17.99 -5.71
C GLU A 279 2.86 -18.43 -5.42
N SER A 280 3.26 -18.40 -4.16
CA SER A 280 4.53 -18.96 -3.71
C SER A 280 4.34 -19.68 -2.39
N GLU A 281 5.16 -20.70 -2.16
CA GLU A 281 5.15 -21.49 -0.93
C GLU A 281 6.55 -21.50 -0.33
N PHE A 282 6.67 -21.08 0.93
CA PHE A 282 7.88 -21.21 1.71
C PHE A 282 7.72 -22.36 2.67
N VAL A 283 8.40 -23.47 2.38
CA VAL A 283 8.37 -24.67 3.23
C VAL A 283 9.48 -24.56 4.26
N ASP A 284 9.09 -24.39 5.52
CA ASP A 284 10.04 -24.37 6.62
C ASP A 284 9.49 -25.08 7.85
N ARG A 285 10.18 -26.16 8.24
CA ARG A 285 9.84 -26.92 9.45
C ARG A 285 10.36 -26.24 10.71
N VAL A 286 11.38 -25.40 10.60
CA VAL A 286 11.99 -24.67 11.70
C VAL A 286 12.23 -23.25 11.22
N PHE A 287 11.25 -22.39 11.46
CA PHE A 287 11.24 -21.03 10.93
C PHE A 287 12.51 -20.28 11.25
N VAL A 288 13.28 -19.97 10.23
CA VAL A 288 14.42 -19.06 10.34
C VAL A 288 14.01 -17.70 9.75
N PRO A 289 13.84 -16.66 10.57
CA PRO A 289 13.35 -15.36 10.12
C PRO A 289 14.12 -14.79 8.90
N VAL A 290 15.44 -14.92 8.85
CA VAL A 290 16.26 -14.44 7.71
C VAL A 290 15.87 -15.13 6.39
N ASN A 291 15.58 -16.43 6.40
CA ASN A 291 15.19 -17.17 5.20
C ASN A 291 13.83 -16.70 4.68
N PHE A 292 12.90 -16.46 5.61
CA PHE A 292 11.59 -15.90 5.26
C PHE A 292 11.72 -14.50 4.64
N LYS A 293 12.56 -13.63 5.22
CA LYS A 293 12.80 -12.27 4.70
C LYS A 293 13.45 -12.29 3.32
N ILE A 294 14.42 -13.17 3.09
CA ILE A 294 15.02 -13.37 1.77
C ILE A 294 13.96 -13.82 0.77
N HIS A 295 13.17 -14.86 1.10
CA HIS A 295 12.11 -15.36 0.21
C HIS A 295 11.06 -14.27 -0.10
N LEU A 296 10.68 -13.49 0.90
CA LEU A 296 9.77 -12.35 0.75
C LEU A 296 10.35 -11.26 -0.17
N ALA A 297 11.64 -10.94 -0.02
CA ALA A 297 12.32 -9.95 -0.85
C ALA A 297 12.40 -10.40 -2.32
N GLU A 298 12.71 -11.67 -2.56
CA GLU A 298 12.80 -12.25 -3.90
C GLU A 298 11.44 -12.29 -4.61
N ILE A 299 10.36 -12.72 -3.91
CA ILE A 299 9.00 -12.63 -4.45
C ILE A 299 8.65 -11.17 -4.76
N THR A 300 8.94 -10.25 -3.83
CA THR A 300 8.58 -8.84 -4.01
C THR A 300 9.26 -8.26 -5.25
N ALA A 301 10.55 -8.51 -5.43
CA ALA A 301 11.30 -8.06 -6.59
C ALA A 301 10.75 -8.65 -7.90
N GLU A 302 10.45 -9.96 -7.93
CA GLU A 302 9.87 -10.58 -9.12
C GLU A 302 8.50 -9.98 -9.48
N LEU A 303 7.62 -9.78 -8.49
CA LEU A 303 6.28 -9.23 -8.75
C LEU A 303 6.34 -7.78 -9.23
N ASP A 304 7.27 -6.97 -8.71
CA ASP A 304 7.48 -5.60 -9.17
C ASP A 304 7.99 -5.52 -10.62
N ASP A 305 8.83 -6.48 -11.04
CA ASP A 305 9.32 -6.56 -12.41
C ASP A 305 8.23 -7.05 -13.38
N VAL A 306 7.42 -8.05 -12.97
CA VAL A 306 6.42 -8.69 -13.82
C VAL A 306 5.15 -7.84 -13.98
N TYR A 307 4.67 -7.23 -12.91
CA TYR A 307 3.34 -6.63 -12.87
C TYR A 307 3.09 -5.53 -13.92
N PRO A 308 3.97 -4.51 -14.11
CA PRO A 308 3.69 -3.41 -15.03
C PRO A 308 3.49 -3.88 -16.48
N ASP A 309 4.30 -4.84 -16.91
CA ASP A 309 4.25 -5.43 -18.24
C ASP A 309 3.03 -6.31 -18.42
N LEU A 310 2.77 -7.20 -17.45
CA LEU A 310 1.63 -8.09 -17.46
C LEU A 310 0.33 -7.30 -17.54
N ALA A 311 0.16 -6.30 -16.66
CA ALA A 311 -1.04 -5.48 -16.60
C ALA A 311 -1.32 -4.78 -17.94
N ARG A 312 -0.29 -4.26 -18.63
CA ARG A 312 -0.44 -3.63 -19.96
C ARG A 312 -0.90 -4.61 -21.03
N ARG A 313 -0.33 -5.82 -21.06
CA ARG A 313 -0.61 -6.83 -22.09
C ARG A 313 -1.99 -7.46 -21.96
N VAL A 314 -2.43 -7.75 -20.74
CA VAL A 314 -3.70 -8.49 -20.52
C VAL A 314 -4.92 -7.58 -20.28
N SER A 315 -4.72 -6.30 -19.96
CA SER A 315 -5.81 -5.34 -19.68
C SER A 315 -6.18 -4.45 -20.87
N GLY A 316 -5.48 -4.56 -22.00
CA GLY A 316 -5.79 -3.82 -23.23
C GLY A 316 -5.58 -2.30 -23.10
N GLY A 317 -4.40 -1.87 -22.63
CA GLY A 317 -4.01 -0.45 -22.58
C GLY A 317 -4.69 0.40 -21.51
N HIS A 318 -5.59 -0.18 -20.69
CA HIS A 318 -6.20 0.48 -19.54
C HIS A 318 -5.75 -0.19 -18.24
N SER A 319 -4.46 -0.51 -18.13
CA SER A 319 -3.89 -0.74 -16.80
C SER A 319 -4.27 0.49 -15.98
N ARG A 320 -4.96 0.30 -14.85
CA ARG A 320 -5.07 1.35 -13.82
C ARG A 320 -3.66 1.52 -13.28
N ASP A 321 -2.84 2.20 -14.07
CA ASP A 321 -1.46 2.42 -13.80
C ASP A 321 -1.41 3.48 -12.70
N LEU A 322 -0.94 3.07 -11.53
CA LEU A 322 -0.60 4.01 -10.46
C LEU A 322 0.51 4.98 -10.90
N ARG A 323 1.16 4.74 -12.05
CA ARG A 323 2.18 5.60 -12.70
C ARG A 323 1.65 6.53 -13.80
N ALA A 324 0.37 6.45 -14.21
CA ALA A 324 -0.12 7.29 -15.30
C ALA A 324 -0.47 8.72 -14.82
N SER A 325 0.56 9.54 -14.69
CA SER A 325 0.44 10.96 -15.05
C SER A 325 0.33 11.02 -16.58
N ASP A 326 -0.87 10.84 -17.12
CA ASP A 326 -1.11 11.06 -18.54
C ASP A 326 -0.88 12.55 -18.83
N ASP A 327 0.21 12.81 -19.55
CA ASP A 327 0.60 14.11 -20.08
C ASP A 327 -0.56 14.67 -20.93
N PRO A 328 -1.12 15.86 -20.62
CA PRO A 328 -2.15 16.45 -21.46
C PRO A 328 -1.55 16.72 -22.84
N GLY A 329 -2.07 15.99 -23.82
CA GLY A 329 -1.57 15.93 -25.19
C GLY A 329 -1.05 17.25 -25.75
N THR A 330 0.14 17.17 -26.33
CA THR A 330 0.65 18.13 -27.31
C THR A 330 -0.29 18.13 -28.53
N GLY A 331 -1.30 18.99 -28.47
CA GLY A 331 -2.04 19.42 -29.64
C GLY A 331 -1.18 20.42 -30.43
N GLU A 332 -0.44 19.93 -31.42
CA GLU A 332 0.08 20.78 -32.49
C GLU A 332 -0.87 20.72 -33.70
N THR A 333 -1.55 21.86 -33.89
CA THR A 333 -1.99 22.54 -35.12
C THR A 333 -2.11 21.77 -36.43
#